data_AF-A0A9E3WZS3-F1
#
_entry.id   AF-A0A9E3WZS3-F1
#
_cell.length_a   1.000
_cell.length_b   1.000
_cell.length_c   1.000
_cell.angle_alpha   90.00
_cell.angle_beta   90.00
_cell.angle_gamma   90.00
#
_symmetry.space_group_name_H-M   'P 1'
#
loop_
_entity.id
_entity.type
_entity.pdbx_description
1 polymer ?
#
loop_
_entity_poly.entity_id
_entity_poly.type
_entity_poly.pdbx_seq_one_letter_code
_entity_poly.pdbx_strand_id
1 'polypeptide(L)'
;MQTCNVSLLHKVKPWLLPALGILFLSLFSGHSIAKADQWQKGQHAFYRTGSLLIPALTPTATFTPTPTPTSAWPVPCAAVGAADAASPLCTTTPSPTPTSAEKPDLTITAMNWRFLPTGCSSVPQMAPPVLDITVANIGTAAAGPFHLLLNNTSVPVDSGLAAGATTTIPFANGFNPQGDNMATVDSSHQVDELDESNNESTLTLFLPIPTVIPTCTPTSGTPTATATPSPTVTPTNTPVKVFSVHIGVEVPKTTVQVSETITALVTIENQSIGCQYPVLELTLFQLGDPIFRFDSPADVHPSVAAQTVYTLTATSPGTTTLQARAYGERYCDDFWQWTYVSGFSEVITSVVPPAPGDGNGDGAVDAGDLSACILELFDGDGAAVADVAGGTYAGTTGCDANQDNIIDAGDLSCTVLLIFAGADACGRPLSAVDTPLAHLRVGEAVSGQNGEHVVPITLSSNGHAVAAAAFSLQVGDAFDPTDGDGDGLPDMVHFPELTEDALFTATWQAGRLDVAMTQLTPPFTPLPDGALLAITVLSQNTTVAFDPVAPPSLGSTTGASVPLYVETSRVFLPTVLR
;
A
#
# COMPACT_ATOMS: atom_id res chain seq x y z
N MET A 1 -5.96 -3.62 -20.92
CA MET A 1 -5.70 -2.79 -19.72
C MET A 1 -5.66 -1.35 -20.18
N GLN A 2 -6.73 -0.60 -19.92
CA GLN A 2 -6.75 0.85 -20.08
C GLN A 2 -6.37 1.45 -18.72
N THR A 3 -5.37 2.30 -18.68
CA THR A 3 -5.00 3.06 -17.49
C THR A 3 -6.00 4.19 -17.30
N CYS A 4 -6.75 4.18 -16.20
CA CYS A 4 -7.47 5.37 -15.76
C CYS A 4 -6.45 6.37 -15.18
N ASN A 5 -6.40 7.57 -15.75
CA ASN A 5 -5.72 8.70 -15.12
C ASN A 5 -6.79 9.52 -14.38
N VAL A 6 -6.75 9.50 -13.05
CA VAL A 6 -7.51 10.46 -12.24
C VAL A 6 -6.70 11.76 -12.19
N SER A 7 -7.11 12.77 -12.93
CA SER A 7 -6.54 14.13 -12.83
C SER A 7 -7.30 14.93 -11.77
N LEU A 8 -6.63 15.26 -10.67
CA LEU A 8 -7.19 16.09 -9.60
C LEU A 8 -6.75 17.56 -9.80
N LEU A 9 -7.49 18.35 -10.59
CA LEU A 9 -7.17 19.76 -10.84
C LEU A 9 -8.24 20.69 -10.24
N HIS A 10 -7.85 21.56 -9.31
CA HIS A 10 -8.79 22.43 -8.59
C HIS A 10 -8.84 23.87 -9.13
N LYS A 11 -10.05 24.45 -9.21
CA LYS A 11 -10.28 25.90 -9.38
C LYS A 11 -10.08 26.68 -8.07
N VAL A 12 -8.84 26.77 -7.55
CA VAL A 12 -8.53 27.59 -6.35
C VAL A 12 -8.09 29.01 -6.74
N LYS A 13 -8.72 30.04 -6.15
CA LYS A 13 -8.29 31.45 -6.33
C LYS A 13 -6.91 31.69 -5.69
N PRO A 14 -6.03 32.51 -6.30
CA PRO A 14 -4.62 32.66 -5.89
C PRO A 14 -4.37 33.39 -4.55
N TRP A 15 -5.37 33.47 -3.65
CA TRP A 15 -5.31 34.21 -2.39
C TRP A 15 -5.11 33.26 -1.19
N LEU A 16 -5.33 31.95 -1.39
CA LEU A 16 -5.19 30.87 -0.39
C LEU A 16 -3.76 30.30 -0.25
N LEU A 17 -2.80 30.86 -0.99
CA LEU A 17 -1.40 30.41 -1.06
C LEU A 17 -0.64 30.26 0.29
N PRO A 18 -0.86 31.04 1.38
CA PRO A 18 -0.08 30.86 2.60
C PRO A 18 -0.44 29.62 3.42
N ALA A 19 -1.57 28.95 3.15
CA ALA A 19 -1.96 27.68 3.81
C ALA A 19 -1.60 26.44 2.97
N LEU A 20 -1.54 26.59 1.63
CA LEU A 20 -1.28 25.51 0.68
C LEU A 20 0.21 25.30 0.33
N GLY A 21 1.12 26.14 0.86
CA GLY A 21 2.54 26.17 0.49
C GLY A 21 3.37 24.93 0.82
N ILE A 22 2.81 23.93 1.52
CA ILE A 22 3.47 22.65 1.84
C ILE A 22 2.92 21.51 0.94
N LEU A 23 1.76 21.69 0.30
CA LEU A 23 1.05 20.63 -0.44
C LEU A 23 1.62 20.35 -1.86
N PHE A 24 2.51 21.20 -2.37
CA PHE A 24 2.92 21.17 -3.78
C PHE A 24 4.21 20.37 -4.09
N LEU A 25 4.79 19.65 -3.10
CA LEU A 25 6.04 18.92 -3.28
C LEU A 25 5.94 17.39 -3.22
N SER A 26 4.77 16.83 -2.88
CA SER A 26 4.55 15.38 -2.72
C SER A 26 3.79 14.71 -3.89
N LEU A 27 3.28 15.48 -4.86
CA LEU A 27 2.42 14.97 -5.94
C LEU A 27 3.13 14.48 -7.22
N PHE A 28 4.45 14.25 -7.18
CA PHE A 28 5.21 13.68 -8.31
C PHE A 28 6.18 12.57 -7.88
N SER A 29 5.64 11.47 -7.38
CA SER A 29 6.37 10.20 -7.25
C SER A 29 5.40 9.01 -7.23
N GLY A 30 4.73 8.78 -8.36
CA GLY A 30 3.94 7.57 -8.59
C GLY A 30 4.82 6.35 -8.90
N HIS A 31 5.55 5.85 -7.91
CA HIS A 31 6.16 4.52 -7.84
C HIS A 31 6.16 4.07 -6.37
N SER A 32 6.01 2.78 -6.12
CA SER A 32 5.73 2.18 -4.80
C SER A 32 6.67 2.68 -3.69
N ILE A 33 6.11 3.29 -2.64
CA ILE A 33 6.90 3.77 -1.49
C ILE A 33 7.21 2.59 -0.55
N ALA A 34 8.48 2.16 -0.55
CA ALA A 34 9.05 1.45 0.59
C ALA A 34 9.23 2.41 1.77
N LYS A 35 9.07 1.90 3.00
CA LYS A 35 9.01 2.69 4.24
C LYS A 35 10.24 3.58 4.44
N ALA A 36 10.04 4.90 4.47
CA ALA A 36 11.05 5.86 4.87
C ALA A 36 10.98 6.13 6.38
N ASP A 37 11.88 5.54 7.16
CA ASP A 37 12.02 5.78 8.59
C ASP A 37 13.48 6.12 8.94
N GLN A 38 13.85 7.42 8.90
CA GLN A 38 14.93 8.06 9.68
C GLN A 38 14.97 9.58 9.45
N TRP A 39 14.70 10.39 10.49
CA TRP A 39 15.60 11.53 10.78
C TRP A 39 15.72 11.92 12.26
N GLN A 40 16.85 12.57 12.53
CA GLN A 40 17.61 12.61 13.78
C GLN A 40 16.93 13.08 15.08
N LYS A 41 17.39 12.46 16.17
CA LYS A 41 17.31 12.96 17.55
C LYS A 41 17.97 14.34 17.70
N GLY A 42 17.20 15.34 18.13
CA GLY A 42 17.68 16.60 18.72
C GLY A 42 17.25 16.72 20.19
N GLN A 43 18.18 16.98 21.11
CA GLN A 43 17.89 17.05 22.54
C GLN A 43 17.12 18.31 22.93
N HIS A 44 16.23 18.23 23.93
CA HIS A 44 16.28 19.03 25.16
C HIS A 44 15.31 18.47 26.22
N ALA A 45 15.52 18.81 27.50
CA ALA A 45 14.97 18.10 28.65
C ALA A 45 13.98 18.94 29.50
N PHE A 46 13.33 18.25 30.44
CA PHE A 46 12.45 18.73 31.52
C PHE A 46 11.04 19.22 31.14
N TYR A 47 10.04 18.48 31.63
CA TYR A 47 8.93 19.10 32.37
C TYR A 47 8.74 18.44 33.73
N ARG A 48 8.61 19.28 34.76
CA ARG A 48 8.19 18.92 36.11
C ARG A 48 6.81 19.53 36.35
N THR A 49 6.00 18.87 37.16
CA THR A 49 4.64 19.30 37.53
C THR A 49 4.57 20.70 38.13
N GLY A 50 3.52 21.46 37.78
CA GLY A 50 3.20 22.75 38.39
C GLY A 50 1.89 23.33 37.85
N SER A 51 0.88 23.49 38.72
CA SER A 51 -0.44 24.02 38.36
C SER A 51 -0.55 25.54 38.55
N LEU A 52 -1.48 26.13 37.79
CA LEU A 52 -2.29 27.32 38.14
C LEU A 52 -1.59 28.70 38.22
N LEU A 53 -1.96 29.63 37.31
CA LEU A 53 -2.76 30.83 37.61
C LEU A 53 -2.90 31.76 36.38
N ILE A 54 -4.08 32.37 36.24
CA ILE A 54 -4.42 33.37 35.19
C ILE A 54 -4.02 34.77 35.67
N PRO A 55 -3.46 35.63 34.80
CA PRO A 55 -4.11 36.93 34.61
C PRO A 55 -4.19 37.37 33.14
N ALA A 56 -5.25 38.10 32.80
CA ALA A 56 -5.48 38.63 31.47
C ALA A 56 -4.69 39.92 31.18
N LEU A 57 -4.19 40.09 29.95
CA LEU A 57 -3.87 41.39 29.35
C LEU A 57 -4.14 41.39 27.84
N THR A 58 -5.00 42.31 27.39
CA THR A 58 -5.03 42.82 26.01
C THR A 58 -3.80 43.69 25.73
N PRO A 59 -3.34 43.74 24.47
CA PRO A 59 -3.17 45.05 23.87
C PRO A 59 -3.67 45.15 22.42
N THR A 60 -4.22 46.32 22.10
CA THR A 60 -4.54 46.77 20.74
C THR A 60 -3.27 47.05 19.93
N ALA A 61 -3.23 46.65 18.66
CA ALA A 61 -2.23 47.12 17.70
C ALA A 61 -2.91 47.59 16.41
N THR A 62 -2.71 48.86 16.06
CA THR A 62 -3.27 49.50 14.87
C THR A 62 -2.25 49.46 13.75
N PHE A 63 -2.58 48.83 12.60
CA PHE A 63 -1.77 48.94 11.39
C PHE A 63 -2.16 50.15 10.55
N THR A 64 -1.15 50.92 10.12
CA THR A 64 -1.30 52.06 9.20
C THR A 64 -0.55 51.71 7.91
N PRO A 65 -1.13 51.89 6.70
CA PRO A 65 -0.50 51.50 5.44
C PRO A 65 0.61 52.46 5.02
N THR A 66 1.71 51.92 4.50
CA THR A 66 2.81 52.69 3.87
C THR A 66 2.69 52.61 2.34
N PRO A 67 2.88 53.72 1.59
CA PRO A 67 2.43 53.81 0.20
C PRO A 67 3.46 53.35 -0.86
N THR A 68 2.89 53.04 -2.03
CA THR A 68 3.51 52.77 -3.33
C THR A 68 4.48 53.86 -3.82
N PRO A 69 5.60 53.50 -4.48
CA PRO A 69 6.32 54.39 -5.39
C PRO A 69 5.92 54.18 -6.86
N THR A 70 5.69 55.29 -7.58
CA THR A 70 5.19 55.32 -8.97
C THR A 70 6.30 55.74 -9.96
N SER A 71 6.20 55.26 -11.20
CA SER A 71 6.88 55.79 -12.42
C SER A 71 8.42 55.58 -12.51
N ALA A 72 9.04 55.43 -13.68
CA ALA A 72 8.76 56.13 -14.94
C ALA A 72 9.18 55.38 -16.22
N TRP A 73 8.50 55.70 -17.33
CA TRP A 73 8.98 55.48 -18.71
C TRP A 73 9.90 56.63 -19.14
N PRO A 74 10.70 56.43 -20.20
CA PRO A 74 10.48 57.31 -21.37
C PRO A 74 10.59 56.62 -22.75
N VAL A 75 9.54 56.84 -23.56
CA VAL A 75 9.51 57.44 -24.93
C VAL A 75 10.58 57.03 -25.97
N PRO A 76 10.20 56.74 -27.24
CA PRO A 76 11.06 56.10 -28.24
C PRO A 76 11.86 57.06 -29.15
N CYS A 77 12.84 56.51 -29.87
CA CYS A 77 13.53 57.17 -30.98
C CYS A 77 13.31 56.43 -32.31
N ALA A 78 13.05 57.17 -33.38
CA ALA A 78 12.81 56.65 -34.74
C ALA A 78 14.06 56.71 -35.64
N ALA A 79 13.97 56.12 -36.83
CA ALA A 79 15.10 55.69 -37.65
C ALA A 79 15.78 56.76 -38.56
N VAL A 80 17.12 56.62 -38.70
CA VAL A 80 18.00 56.96 -39.85
C VAL A 80 19.27 56.08 -39.71
N GLY A 81 19.95 55.55 -40.75
CA GLY A 81 19.63 55.43 -42.17
C GLY A 81 20.87 55.29 -43.09
N ALA A 82 20.88 54.25 -43.95
CA ALA A 82 21.77 53.98 -45.10
C ALA A 82 23.26 53.53 -44.90
N ALA A 83 23.59 52.42 -45.59
CA ALA A 83 24.91 51.96 -46.11
C ALA A 83 26.11 51.78 -45.14
N ASP A 84 27.02 50.81 -45.28
CA ASP A 84 27.50 50.17 -46.52
C ASP A 84 28.16 48.77 -46.31
N ALA A 85 28.40 48.06 -47.41
CA ALA A 85 29.36 46.96 -47.66
C ALA A 85 29.70 45.83 -46.63
N ALA A 86 29.32 44.61 -47.03
CA ALA A 86 30.14 43.37 -47.05
C ALA A 86 30.55 42.62 -45.76
N SER A 87 29.90 41.45 -45.53
CA SER A 87 30.59 40.16 -45.28
C SER A 87 29.60 38.98 -45.43
N PRO A 88 29.95 37.84 -46.05
CA PRO A 88 29.08 36.68 -46.13
C PRO A 88 29.09 35.91 -44.80
N LEU A 89 28.04 36.07 -44.00
CA LEU A 89 27.89 35.32 -42.76
C LEU A 89 27.56 33.85 -43.09
N CYS A 90 28.44 32.93 -42.69
CA CYS A 90 28.15 31.50 -42.79
C CYS A 90 26.92 31.16 -41.95
N THR A 91 25.92 30.56 -42.57
CA THR A 91 24.79 29.94 -41.86
C THR A 91 25.33 28.78 -41.03
N THR A 92 25.48 29.00 -39.71
CA THR A 92 25.77 27.90 -38.79
C THR A 92 24.53 27.01 -38.73
N THR A 93 24.63 25.82 -39.32
CA THR A 93 23.69 24.71 -39.06
C THR A 93 23.46 24.61 -37.55
N PRO A 94 22.21 24.50 -37.06
CA PRO A 94 21.97 24.33 -35.64
C PRO A 94 22.76 23.12 -35.15
N SER A 95 23.60 23.33 -34.13
CA SER A 95 24.24 22.23 -33.40
C SER A 95 23.14 21.28 -32.95
N PRO A 96 23.33 19.95 -33.04
CA PRO A 96 22.37 19.03 -32.43
C PRO A 96 22.16 19.43 -30.97
N THR A 97 20.89 19.46 -30.55
CA THR A 97 20.49 19.48 -29.14
C THR A 97 21.38 18.50 -28.38
N PRO A 98 21.94 18.87 -27.21
CA PRO A 98 22.86 17.99 -26.48
C PRO A 98 22.21 16.61 -26.33
N THR A 99 22.79 15.62 -26.98
CA THR A 99 22.43 14.21 -26.81
C THR A 99 22.46 13.92 -25.32
N SER A 100 21.43 13.24 -24.79
CA SER A 100 21.36 12.88 -23.37
C SER A 100 22.73 12.39 -22.90
N ALA A 101 23.27 13.02 -21.85
CA ALA A 101 24.63 12.76 -21.41
C ALA A 101 24.81 11.26 -21.20
N GLU A 102 25.87 10.69 -21.80
CA GLU A 102 26.17 9.28 -21.63
C GLU A 102 26.45 9.03 -20.14
N LYS A 103 25.56 8.27 -19.51
CA LYS A 103 25.60 7.91 -18.09
C LYS A 103 25.53 6.39 -17.94
N PRO A 104 26.13 5.83 -16.88
CA PRO A 104 25.88 4.46 -16.45
C PRO A 104 24.47 4.31 -15.89
N ASP A 105 24.04 3.06 -15.75
CA ASP A 105 22.77 2.66 -15.16
C ASP A 105 22.95 1.23 -14.65
N LEU A 106 23.27 1.08 -13.37
CA LEU A 106 23.59 -0.18 -12.71
C LEU A 106 22.30 -0.87 -12.25
N THR A 107 22.18 -2.18 -12.44
CA THR A 107 21.01 -2.90 -11.94
C THR A 107 21.34 -4.36 -11.57
N ILE A 108 20.60 -4.90 -10.61
CA ILE A 108 20.75 -6.28 -10.14
C ILE A 108 19.90 -7.19 -11.04
N THR A 109 20.57 -7.94 -11.91
CA THR A 109 19.92 -8.78 -12.94
C THR A 109 19.65 -10.21 -12.48
N ALA A 110 20.37 -10.70 -11.47
CA ALA A 110 20.11 -12.00 -10.85
C ALA A 110 20.71 -12.11 -9.45
N MET A 111 20.06 -12.90 -8.60
CA MET A 111 20.62 -13.41 -7.34
C MET A 111 20.49 -14.94 -7.36
N ASN A 112 21.64 -15.62 -7.44
CA ASN A 112 21.72 -17.07 -7.61
C ASN A 112 22.38 -17.73 -6.41
N TRP A 113 21.84 -18.86 -6.01
CA TRP A 113 22.27 -19.62 -4.84
C TRP A 113 23.08 -20.85 -5.29
N ARG A 114 24.29 -21.04 -4.76
CA ARG A 114 25.09 -22.28 -4.97
C ARG A 114 25.80 -22.81 -3.73
N PHE A 115 25.86 -24.13 -3.60
CA PHE A 115 26.85 -24.81 -2.76
C PHE A 115 28.20 -24.83 -3.47
N LEU A 116 29.29 -24.50 -2.76
CA LEU A 116 30.64 -24.78 -3.26
C LEU A 116 30.90 -26.29 -3.21
N PRO A 117 31.41 -26.93 -4.29
CA PRO A 117 31.68 -28.35 -4.30
C PRO A 117 32.89 -28.68 -3.41
N THR A 118 32.64 -29.13 -2.19
CA THR A 118 33.63 -29.85 -1.38
C THR A 118 33.93 -31.18 -2.06
N GLY A 119 35.16 -31.33 -2.55
CA GLY A 119 35.64 -32.60 -3.13
C GLY A 119 35.45 -33.76 -2.14
N CYS A 120 35.25 -34.97 -2.66
CA CYS A 120 34.78 -36.16 -1.92
C CYS A 120 35.68 -36.58 -0.74
N SER A 121 35.55 -35.86 0.37
CA SER A 121 36.14 -36.19 1.67
C SER A 121 35.21 -37.14 2.43
N SER A 122 35.78 -38.00 3.26
CA SER A 122 35.06 -39.06 4.00
C SER A 122 34.16 -38.55 5.13
N VAL A 123 34.02 -37.24 5.29
CA VAL A 123 33.02 -36.58 6.13
C VAL A 123 32.30 -35.53 5.28
N PRO A 124 30.96 -35.61 5.10
CA PRO A 124 30.20 -34.62 4.35
C PRO A 124 30.04 -33.33 5.17
N GLN A 125 31.11 -32.55 5.29
CA GLN A 125 30.99 -31.13 5.60
C GLN A 125 30.45 -30.44 4.36
N MET A 126 29.16 -30.11 4.36
CA MET A 126 28.59 -29.21 3.36
C MET A 126 29.33 -27.88 3.48
N ALA A 127 29.91 -27.39 2.38
CA ALA A 127 30.45 -26.04 2.36
C ALA A 127 29.35 -25.04 2.75
N PRO A 128 29.70 -23.93 3.43
CA PRO A 128 28.73 -22.87 3.68
C PRO A 128 28.09 -22.40 2.37
N PRO A 129 26.81 -22.02 2.40
CA PRO A 129 26.13 -21.52 1.22
C PRO A 129 26.82 -20.26 0.64
N VAL A 130 26.75 -20.06 -0.67
CA VAL A 130 27.19 -18.81 -1.32
C VAL A 130 26.05 -18.24 -2.16
N LEU A 131 25.75 -16.95 -1.96
CA LEU A 131 24.85 -16.18 -2.82
C LEU A 131 25.69 -15.40 -3.84
N ASP A 132 25.55 -15.73 -5.11
CA ASP A 132 26.13 -15.00 -6.24
C ASP A 132 25.15 -13.91 -6.70
N ILE A 133 25.54 -12.64 -6.62
CA ILE A 133 24.73 -11.51 -7.12
C ILE A 133 25.33 -11.02 -8.44
N THR A 134 24.51 -10.95 -9.50
CA THR A 134 24.92 -10.46 -10.81
C THR A 134 24.42 -9.04 -11.04
N VAL A 135 25.35 -8.11 -11.17
CA VAL A 135 25.12 -6.71 -11.51
C VAL A 135 25.40 -6.50 -13.00
N ALA A 136 24.57 -5.70 -13.67
CA ALA A 136 24.78 -5.23 -15.04
C ALA A 136 24.86 -3.70 -15.05
N ASN A 137 25.64 -3.13 -15.97
CA ASN A 137 25.53 -1.72 -16.34
C ASN A 137 24.77 -1.67 -17.68
N ILE A 138 23.48 -1.32 -17.63
CA ILE A 138 22.62 -1.18 -18.82
C ILE A 138 22.69 0.22 -19.46
N GLY A 139 23.43 1.14 -18.84
CA GLY A 139 23.64 2.51 -19.31
C GLY A 139 24.62 2.59 -20.48
N THR A 140 24.78 3.81 -21.02
CA THR A 140 25.61 4.09 -22.20
C THR A 140 27.05 4.47 -21.87
N ALA A 141 27.34 4.89 -20.63
CA ALA A 141 28.70 5.13 -20.15
C ALA A 141 29.19 4.05 -19.17
N ALA A 142 30.51 4.01 -18.96
CA ALA A 142 31.11 3.15 -17.94
C ALA A 142 30.85 3.70 -16.52
N ALA A 143 30.41 2.82 -15.62
CA ALA A 143 30.34 3.09 -14.19
C ALA A 143 31.76 3.11 -13.58
N GLY A 144 31.99 4.04 -12.66
CA GLY A 144 33.18 4.04 -11.81
C GLY A 144 33.15 2.92 -10.76
N PRO A 145 34.11 2.89 -9.82
CA PRO A 145 34.05 1.98 -8.69
C PRO A 145 32.81 2.26 -7.83
N PHE A 146 32.10 1.20 -7.43
CA PHE A 146 30.89 1.28 -6.61
C PHE A 146 30.87 0.19 -5.52
N HIS A 147 29.92 0.27 -4.59
CA HIS A 147 29.71 -0.73 -3.53
C HIS A 147 28.40 -1.49 -3.69
N LEU A 148 28.49 -2.82 -3.70
CA LEU A 148 27.31 -3.70 -3.62
C LEU A 148 27.06 -4.06 -2.15
N LEU A 149 25.89 -3.71 -1.64
CA LEU A 149 25.42 -4.08 -0.29
C LEU A 149 24.49 -5.30 -0.39
N LEU A 150 24.71 -6.29 0.47
CA LEU A 150 23.78 -7.38 0.72
C LEU A 150 23.42 -7.38 2.21
N ASN A 151 22.16 -7.07 2.52
CA ASN A 151 21.66 -6.83 3.87
C ASN A 151 22.52 -5.79 4.63
N ASN A 152 23.53 -6.23 5.38
CA ASN A 152 24.48 -5.37 6.10
C ASN A 152 25.96 -5.59 5.72
N THR A 153 26.23 -6.38 4.68
CA THR A 153 27.59 -6.70 4.21
C THR A 153 27.86 -5.97 2.90
N SER A 154 28.77 -5.00 2.91
CA SER A 154 29.19 -4.26 1.72
C SER A 154 30.45 -4.88 1.09
N VAL A 155 30.47 -5.02 -0.23
CA VAL A 155 31.62 -5.49 -1.03
C VAL A 155 31.94 -4.46 -2.12
N PRO A 156 33.18 -3.95 -2.20
CA PRO A 156 33.56 -2.99 -3.23
C PRO A 156 33.76 -3.65 -4.60
N VAL A 157 33.47 -2.90 -5.66
CA VAL A 157 33.70 -3.27 -7.06
C VAL A 157 34.73 -2.31 -7.65
N ASP A 158 35.99 -2.46 -7.20
CA ASP A 158 37.08 -1.51 -7.43
C ASP A 158 37.37 -1.14 -8.90
N SER A 159 36.95 -1.97 -9.85
CA SER A 159 37.14 -1.74 -11.29
C SER A 159 36.02 -0.95 -11.97
N GLY A 160 34.86 -0.79 -11.30
CA GLY A 160 33.62 -0.41 -11.96
C GLY A 160 33.16 -1.40 -13.04
N LEU A 161 32.17 -1.00 -13.84
CA LEU A 161 31.60 -1.77 -14.95
C LEU A 161 31.52 -0.91 -16.23
N ALA A 162 32.10 -1.39 -17.33
CA ALA A 162 31.90 -0.76 -18.64
C ALA A 162 30.42 -0.81 -19.09
N ALA A 163 30.01 0.08 -19.99
CA ALA A 163 28.67 0.07 -20.58
C ALA A 163 28.34 -1.30 -21.20
N GLY A 164 27.18 -1.86 -20.86
CA GLY A 164 26.75 -3.20 -21.28
C GLY A 164 27.49 -4.37 -20.62
N ALA A 165 28.41 -4.13 -19.68
CA ALA A 165 29.12 -5.20 -18.98
C ALA A 165 28.32 -5.73 -17.78
N THR A 166 28.66 -6.96 -17.36
CA THR A 166 28.13 -7.58 -16.15
C THR A 166 29.26 -8.10 -15.26
N THR A 167 29.00 -8.21 -13.96
CA THR A 167 29.87 -8.88 -12.99
C THR A 167 29.04 -9.73 -12.04
N THR A 168 29.65 -10.78 -11.47
CA THR A 168 29.01 -11.64 -10.46
C THR A 168 29.85 -11.68 -9.20
N ILE A 169 29.27 -11.29 -8.07
CA ILE A 169 29.94 -11.09 -6.79
C ILE A 169 29.44 -12.15 -5.79
N PRO A 170 30.32 -13.03 -5.28
CA PRO A 170 29.95 -14.09 -4.35
C PRO A 170 29.96 -13.62 -2.89
N PHE A 171 28.81 -13.72 -2.22
CA PHE A 171 28.65 -13.49 -0.78
C PHE A 171 28.64 -14.83 -0.03
N ALA A 172 29.77 -15.15 0.61
CA ALA A 172 29.89 -16.29 1.52
C ALA A 172 29.35 -16.01 2.94
N ASN A 173 29.10 -14.73 3.26
CA ASN A 173 28.56 -14.26 4.53
C ASN A 173 27.60 -13.09 4.26
N GLY A 174 26.66 -12.82 5.18
CA GLY A 174 25.76 -11.65 5.12
C GLY A 174 24.39 -11.89 4.53
N PHE A 175 24.18 -13.01 3.81
CA PHE A 175 22.85 -13.45 3.41
C PHE A 175 22.09 -14.06 4.59
N ASN A 176 20.76 -13.91 4.62
CA ASN A 176 19.85 -14.55 5.55
C ASN A 176 19.35 -15.87 4.93
N PRO A 177 19.70 -17.06 5.46
CA PRO A 177 19.20 -18.34 4.94
C PRO A 177 17.74 -18.65 5.31
N GLN A 178 17.10 -17.86 6.18
CA GLN A 178 15.76 -18.13 6.72
C GLN A 178 14.78 -16.97 6.54
N GLY A 179 15.09 -16.01 5.67
CA GLY A 179 14.23 -14.87 5.37
C GLY A 179 14.75 -14.09 4.17
N ASP A 180 14.21 -12.88 3.99
CA ASP A 180 14.52 -12.05 2.83
C ASP A 180 15.99 -11.65 2.73
N ASN A 181 16.44 -11.49 1.50
CA ASN A 181 17.75 -10.96 1.15
C ASN A 181 17.56 -9.72 0.29
N MET A 182 17.93 -8.57 0.83
CA MET A 182 17.88 -7.29 0.13
C MET A 182 19.28 -6.95 -0.35
N ALA A 183 19.40 -6.67 -1.65
CA ALA A 183 20.64 -6.26 -2.28
C ALA A 183 20.47 -4.90 -2.94
N THR A 184 21.46 -4.02 -2.75
CA THR A 184 21.48 -2.67 -3.30
C THR A 184 22.82 -2.44 -4.00
N VAL A 185 22.80 -2.26 -5.32
CA VAL A 185 23.97 -1.80 -6.07
C VAL A 185 24.11 -0.28 -5.88
N ASP A 186 25.35 0.19 -5.95
CA ASP A 186 25.78 1.54 -5.57
C ASP A 186 25.10 2.14 -4.31
N SER A 187 25.05 1.32 -3.25
CA SER A 187 24.54 1.65 -1.92
C SER A 187 25.16 2.88 -1.20
N SER A 188 26.00 3.65 -1.89
CA SER A 188 26.64 4.87 -1.39
C SER A 188 26.59 6.04 -2.39
N HIS A 189 25.83 5.91 -3.49
CA HIS A 189 25.68 6.90 -4.57
C HIS A 189 27.03 7.48 -5.04
N GLN A 190 27.94 6.57 -5.41
CA GLN A 190 29.31 6.83 -5.85
C GLN A 190 29.39 7.05 -7.37
N VAL A 191 28.37 6.60 -8.09
CA VAL A 191 28.19 6.69 -9.54
C VAL A 191 26.94 7.57 -9.80
N ASP A 192 27.04 8.49 -10.76
CA ASP A 192 25.91 9.36 -11.13
C ASP A 192 25.12 8.70 -12.27
N GLU A 193 23.98 8.09 -11.94
CA GLU A 193 23.30 7.12 -12.79
C GLU A 193 22.16 7.74 -13.64
N LEU A 194 21.59 6.96 -14.56
CA LEU A 194 20.36 7.34 -15.28
C LEU A 194 19.11 7.18 -14.41
N ASP A 195 19.06 6.12 -13.60
CA ASP A 195 17.90 5.76 -12.78
C ASP A 195 18.33 5.08 -11.46
N GLU A 196 18.51 5.90 -10.43
CA GLU A 196 18.83 5.44 -9.06
C GLU A 196 17.75 4.51 -8.46
N SER A 197 16.55 4.42 -9.03
CA SER A 197 15.44 3.63 -8.47
C SER A 197 15.51 2.14 -8.81
N ASN A 198 16.31 1.75 -9.81
CA ASN A 198 16.48 0.36 -10.22
C ASN A 198 17.69 -0.35 -9.55
N ASN A 199 18.37 0.36 -8.63
CA ASN A 199 19.53 -0.11 -7.86
C ASN A 199 19.18 -1.12 -6.75
N GLU A 200 17.91 -1.24 -6.35
CA GLU A 200 17.46 -2.15 -5.28
C GLU A 200 16.78 -3.41 -5.81
N SER A 201 17.07 -4.55 -5.19
CA SER A 201 16.42 -5.82 -5.49
C SER A 201 16.24 -6.67 -4.23
N THR A 202 15.01 -7.08 -3.95
CA THR A 202 14.67 -7.96 -2.83
C THR A 202 14.37 -9.36 -3.32
N LEU A 203 15.03 -10.36 -2.72
CA LEU A 203 14.80 -11.78 -2.99
C LEU A 203 14.24 -12.48 -1.75
N THR A 204 12.93 -12.69 -1.75
CA THR A 204 12.25 -13.64 -0.86
C THR A 204 12.45 -15.06 -1.40
N LEU A 205 13.52 -15.74 -0.95
CA LEU A 205 13.79 -17.12 -1.33
C LEU A 205 13.59 -18.08 -0.15
N PHE A 206 12.50 -18.85 -0.18
CA PHE A 206 12.39 -20.04 0.66
C PHE A 206 13.39 -21.08 0.16
N LEU A 207 14.40 -21.43 0.97
CA LEU A 207 15.37 -22.44 0.61
C LEU A 207 14.67 -23.80 0.39
N PRO A 208 14.76 -24.42 -0.79
CA PRO A 208 14.31 -25.79 -0.96
C PRO A 208 15.18 -26.70 -0.08
N ILE A 209 14.54 -27.60 0.67
CA ILE A 209 15.23 -28.58 1.51
C ILE A 209 16.25 -29.32 0.61
N PRO A 210 17.56 -29.29 0.94
CA PRO A 210 18.58 -29.84 0.05
C PRO A 210 18.32 -31.33 -0.17
N THR A 211 18.10 -31.71 -1.44
CA THR A 211 17.98 -33.10 -1.83
C THR A 211 19.25 -33.85 -1.45
N VAL A 212 19.09 -34.88 -0.62
CA VAL A 212 20.21 -35.68 -0.11
C VAL A 212 21.08 -36.17 -1.27
N ILE A 213 22.35 -35.76 -1.25
CA ILE A 213 23.32 -36.10 -2.31
C ILE A 213 23.39 -37.64 -2.40
N PRO A 214 23.24 -38.24 -3.60
CA PRO A 214 23.28 -39.68 -3.75
C PRO A 214 24.63 -40.22 -3.25
N THR A 215 24.57 -41.13 -2.28
CA THR A 215 25.74 -41.72 -1.63
C THR A 215 26.73 -42.23 -2.67
N CYS A 216 27.96 -41.73 -2.65
CA CYS A 216 28.99 -42.18 -3.59
C CYS A 216 29.37 -43.64 -3.31
N THR A 217 28.71 -44.58 -3.99
CA THR A 217 29.08 -46.00 -3.97
C THR A 217 30.52 -46.15 -4.48
N PRO A 218 31.47 -46.63 -3.66
CA PRO A 218 32.84 -46.80 -4.13
C PRO A 218 32.90 -47.92 -5.16
N THR A 219 33.26 -47.58 -6.40
CA THR A 219 33.49 -48.55 -7.47
C THR A 219 34.72 -49.41 -7.15
N SER A 220 34.49 -50.53 -6.48
CA SER A 220 35.54 -51.49 -6.05
C SER A 220 36.14 -52.24 -7.25
N GLY A 221 37.09 -51.61 -7.95
CA GLY A 221 37.87 -52.22 -9.01
C GLY A 221 39.25 -52.70 -8.55
N THR A 222 39.38 -53.93 -8.04
CA THR A 222 40.63 -54.72 -8.05
C THR A 222 40.31 -56.21 -7.86
N PRO A 223 40.61 -57.10 -8.84
CA PRO A 223 40.44 -58.53 -8.65
C PRO A 223 41.52 -59.09 -7.72
N THR A 224 41.14 -59.45 -6.49
CA THR A 224 42.03 -60.12 -5.52
C THR A 224 41.61 -61.58 -5.35
N ALA A 225 42.60 -62.45 -5.15
CA ALA A 225 42.49 -63.89 -5.34
C ALA A 225 41.46 -64.61 -4.45
N THR A 226 40.88 -65.67 -5.01
CA THR A 226 39.98 -66.63 -4.35
C THR A 226 40.52 -67.13 -3.02
N ALA A 227 39.85 -66.77 -1.93
CA ALA A 227 40.02 -67.37 -0.61
C ALA A 227 38.76 -68.17 -0.21
N THR A 228 39.00 -69.27 0.50
CA THR A 228 38.06 -70.30 0.96
C THR A 228 36.73 -69.77 1.53
N PRO A 229 35.58 -70.44 1.27
CA PRO A 229 34.27 -70.01 1.78
C PRO A 229 34.23 -70.00 3.32
N SER A 230 34.06 -68.81 3.89
CA SER A 230 33.62 -68.60 5.27
C SER A 230 32.08 -68.59 5.29
N PRO A 231 31.40 -69.13 6.32
CA PRO A 231 29.95 -69.16 6.38
C PRO A 231 29.37 -67.73 6.40
N THR A 232 28.59 -67.40 5.35
CA THR A 232 27.84 -66.15 5.28
C THR A 232 26.77 -66.13 6.37
N VAL A 233 27.06 -65.46 7.48
CA VAL A 233 26.05 -65.09 8.45
C VAL A 233 25.15 -64.05 7.78
N THR A 234 23.92 -64.43 7.43
CA THR A 234 22.94 -63.45 6.93
C THR A 234 22.74 -62.40 8.03
N PRO A 235 23.09 -61.12 7.82
CA PRO A 235 22.87 -60.11 8.83
C PRO A 235 21.36 -59.98 9.02
N THR A 236 20.89 -60.35 10.22
CA THR A 236 19.51 -60.05 10.60
C THR A 236 19.42 -58.55 10.73
N ASN A 237 18.78 -57.88 9.77
CA ASN A 237 18.50 -56.45 9.84
C ASN A 237 17.69 -56.18 11.10
N THR A 238 18.40 -55.79 12.16
CA THR A 238 17.78 -55.33 13.40
C THR A 238 17.05 -54.04 13.05
N PRO A 239 15.74 -53.92 13.30
CA PRO A 239 14.99 -52.72 12.94
C PRO A 239 15.65 -51.49 13.57
N VAL A 240 16.11 -50.57 12.71
CA VAL A 240 16.75 -49.33 13.17
C VAL A 240 15.68 -48.49 13.85
N LYS A 241 15.87 -48.19 15.14
CA LYS A 241 14.99 -47.27 15.86
C LYS A 241 15.26 -45.86 15.36
N VAL A 242 14.21 -45.15 14.98
CA VAL A 242 14.28 -43.78 14.46
C VAL A 242 13.48 -42.89 15.40
N PHE A 243 14.12 -41.86 15.93
CA PHE A 243 13.42 -40.80 16.63
C PHE A 243 13.08 -39.69 15.63
N SER A 244 11.79 -39.41 15.48
CA SER A 244 11.29 -38.31 14.67
C SER A 244 10.07 -37.74 15.37
N VAL A 245 10.12 -36.45 15.71
CA VAL A 245 9.00 -35.71 16.28
C VAL A 245 8.95 -34.39 15.54
N HIS A 246 7.78 -34.08 14.98
CA HIS A 246 7.51 -32.82 14.32
C HIS A 246 6.57 -31.99 15.19
N ILE A 247 6.76 -30.66 15.19
CA ILE A 247 5.86 -29.71 15.83
C ILE A 247 5.41 -28.72 14.76
N GLY A 248 4.11 -28.67 14.50
CA GLY A 248 3.50 -27.63 13.69
C GLY A 248 3.02 -26.49 14.57
N VAL A 249 3.10 -25.25 14.06
CA VAL A 249 2.47 -24.07 14.67
C VAL A 249 1.68 -23.35 13.58
N GLU A 250 0.38 -23.60 13.54
CA GLU A 250 -0.52 -23.05 12.54
C GLU A 250 -1.25 -21.82 13.11
N VAL A 251 -1.29 -20.73 12.34
CA VAL A 251 -1.96 -19.49 12.73
C VAL A 251 -2.89 -19.08 11.58
N PRO A 252 -4.23 -19.07 11.75
CA PRO A 252 -5.15 -18.84 10.65
C PRO A 252 -5.10 -17.43 10.02
N LYS A 253 -4.49 -16.46 10.72
CA LYS A 253 -4.37 -15.06 10.28
C LYS A 253 -2.96 -14.54 10.56
N THR A 254 -2.21 -14.23 9.51
CA THR A 254 -0.83 -13.73 9.60
C THR A 254 -0.71 -12.21 9.64
N THR A 255 -1.78 -11.46 9.34
CA THR A 255 -1.84 -10.00 9.53
C THR A 255 -2.95 -9.64 10.52
N VAL A 256 -2.61 -8.97 11.61
CA VAL A 256 -3.53 -8.69 12.73
C VAL A 256 -3.50 -7.23 13.13
N GLN A 257 -4.62 -6.70 13.61
CA GLN A 257 -4.68 -5.35 14.16
C GLN A 257 -4.19 -5.32 15.61
N VAL A 258 -3.61 -4.22 16.07
CA VAL A 258 -3.32 -4.02 17.51
C VAL A 258 -4.63 -4.14 18.31
N SER A 259 -4.60 -4.89 19.41
CA SER A 259 -5.77 -5.34 20.19
C SER A 259 -6.60 -6.47 19.58
N GLU A 260 -6.30 -6.95 18.36
CA GLU A 260 -6.94 -8.15 17.81
C GLU A 260 -6.44 -9.42 18.52
N THR A 261 -7.36 -10.35 18.75
CA THR A 261 -7.07 -11.67 19.34
C THR A 261 -7.04 -12.75 18.26
N ILE A 262 -5.93 -13.49 18.18
CA ILE A 262 -5.75 -14.65 17.30
C ILE A 262 -5.66 -15.96 18.08
N THR A 263 -5.82 -17.07 17.35
CA THR A 263 -5.50 -18.41 17.83
C THR A 263 -4.28 -18.98 17.10
N ALA A 264 -3.43 -19.70 17.83
CA ALA A 264 -2.33 -20.49 17.29
C ALA A 264 -2.53 -21.96 17.69
N LEU A 265 -2.66 -22.84 16.70
CA LEU A 265 -2.79 -24.28 16.89
C LEU A 265 -1.39 -24.91 16.85
N VAL A 266 -0.96 -25.45 17.99
CA VAL A 266 0.28 -26.22 18.09
C VAL A 266 -0.04 -27.71 18.00
N THR A 267 0.54 -28.40 17.02
CA THR A 267 0.40 -29.85 16.81
C THR A 267 1.71 -30.56 17.12
N ILE A 268 1.63 -31.76 17.71
CA ILE A 268 2.81 -32.59 18.01
C ILE A 268 2.63 -33.96 17.36
N GLU A 269 3.40 -34.23 16.31
CA GLU A 269 3.41 -35.51 15.61
C GLU A 269 4.64 -36.33 16.01
N ASN A 270 4.43 -37.38 16.80
CA ASN A 270 5.48 -38.35 17.07
C ASN A 270 5.50 -39.42 15.97
N GLN A 271 6.39 -39.21 15.00
CA GLN A 271 6.65 -40.12 13.87
C GLN A 271 7.76 -41.15 14.19
N SER A 272 8.12 -41.34 15.46
CA SER A 272 9.22 -42.21 15.86
C SER A 272 8.92 -43.69 15.65
N ILE A 273 9.85 -44.43 15.06
CA ILE A 273 9.79 -45.87 14.86
C ILE A 273 10.60 -46.55 15.97
N GLY A 274 9.91 -47.25 16.88
CA GLY A 274 10.54 -48.00 17.98
C GLY A 274 11.05 -47.15 19.15
N CYS A 275 10.70 -45.86 19.20
CA CYS A 275 10.96 -44.98 20.34
C CYS A 275 9.66 -44.34 20.86
N GLN A 276 9.69 -43.83 22.10
CA GLN A 276 8.61 -43.05 22.70
C GLN A 276 9.06 -41.62 23.02
N TYR A 277 8.11 -40.69 23.07
CA TYR A 277 8.31 -39.30 23.47
C TYR A 277 7.09 -38.74 24.21
N PRO A 278 6.85 -39.13 25.47
CA PRO A 278 5.95 -38.41 26.36
C PRO A 278 6.40 -36.94 26.51
N VAL A 279 5.51 -36.02 26.14
CA VAL A 279 5.69 -34.57 26.33
C VAL A 279 5.22 -34.21 27.74
N LEU A 280 6.11 -33.59 28.53
CA LEU A 280 5.84 -33.17 29.89
C LEU A 280 5.46 -31.69 29.99
N GLU A 281 5.87 -30.90 29.00
CA GLU A 281 5.77 -29.45 28.94
C GLU A 281 5.69 -29.00 27.49
N LEU A 282 4.80 -28.06 27.22
CA LEU A 282 4.72 -27.33 25.97
C LEU A 282 4.55 -25.84 26.29
N THR A 283 5.46 -25.04 25.77
CA THR A 283 5.44 -23.58 25.87
C THR A 283 5.49 -23.00 24.47
N LEU A 284 4.66 -21.99 24.23
CA LEU A 284 4.67 -21.16 23.02
C LEU A 284 5.29 -19.80 23.37
N PHE A 285 6.20 -19.31 22.54
CA PHE A 285 6.81 -17.99 22.72
C PHE A 285 6.95 -17.28 21.39
N GLN A 286 7.10 -15.95 21.44
CA GLN A 286 7.34 -15.11 20.28
C GLN A 286 8.83 -14.77 20.17
N LEU A 287 9.32 -14.58 18.94
CA LEU A 287 10.71 -14.25 18.65
C LEU A 287 10.88 -12.76 18.36
N GLY A 288 11.86 -12.12 18.99
CA GLY A 288 12.07 -10.67 18.89
C GLY A 288 11.38 -9.92 20.03
N ASP A 289 10.98 -8.68 19.77
CA ASP A 289 10.26 -7.86 20.74
C ASP A 289 8.83 -8.40 20.96
N PRO A 290 8.30 -8.35 22.20
CA PRO A 290 7.02 -8.96 22.51
C PRO A 290 5.85 -8.12 21.99
N ILE A 291 5.33 -8.46 20.80
CA ILE A 291 4.18 -7.78 20.20
C ILE A 291 2.82 -8.38 20.61
N PHE A 292 2.78 -9.63 21.09
CA PHE A 292 1.59 -10.31 21.61
C PHE A 292 1.61 -10.50 23.14
N ARG A 293 0.43 -10.42 23.75
CA ARG A 293 0.13 -10.97 25.08
C ARG A 293 -0.48 -12.37 24.91
N PHE A 294 0.05 -13.35 25.63
CA PHE A 294 -0.55 -14.68 25.73
C PHE A 294 -1.73 -14.64 26.72
N ASP A 295 -2.92 -14.98 26.25
CA ASP A 295 -4.15 -14.94 27.05
C ASP A 295 -4.48 -16.29 27.68
N SER A 296 -4.36 -17.38 26.92
CA SER A 296 -4.59 -18.75 27.41
C SER A 296 -4.14 -19.83 26.41
N PRO A 297 -3.53 -20.96 26.85
CA PRO A 297 -2.84 -21.13 28.12
C PRO A 297 -1.49 -20.39 28.10
N ALA A 298 -0.90 -20.13 29.27
CA ALA A 298 0.48 -19.64 29.34
C ALA A 298 1.48 -20.79 29.11
N ASP A 299 1.32 -21.88 29.87
CA ASP A 299 2.08 -23.13 29.77
C ASP A 299 1.14 -24.32 29.94
N VAL A 300 1.46 -25.47 29.33
CA VAL A 300 0.67 -26.71 29.47
C VAL A 300 1.46 -27.81 30.18
N HIS A 301 0.98 -28.20 31.37
CA HIS A 301 1.57 -29.26 32.19
C HIS A 301 0.51 -30.00 33.03
N PRO A 302 0.76 -31.27 33.41
CA PRO A 302 1.46 -32.31 32.66
C PRO A 302 0.50 -33.00 31.67
N SER A 303 1.01 -33.92 30.85
CA SER A 303 0.23 -34.64 29.83
C SER A 303 -0.38 -33.72 28.76
N VAL A 304 0.50 -33.00 28.06
CA VAL A 304 0.15 -32.17 26.90
C VAL A 304 -0.59 -33.00 25.85
N ALA A 305 -1.74 -32.50 25.38
CA ALA A 305 -2.47 -33.11 24.29
C ALA A 305 -1.69 -32.99 22.96
N ALA A 306 -1.92 -33.92 22.01
CA ALA A 306 -1.28 -33.88 20.69
C ALA A 306 -1.60 -32.61 19.88
N GLN A 307 -2.63 -31.87 20.30
CA GLN A 307 -3.01 -30.54 19.79
C GLN A 307 -3.28 -29.62 20.99
N THR A 308 -2.75 -28.40 20.94
CA THR A 308 -2.98 -27.35 21.95
C THR A 308 -3.28 -26.04 21.22
N VAL A 309 -4.36 -25.36 21.59
CA VAL A 309 -4.70 -24.03 21.04
C VAL A 309 -4.26 -22.97 22.05
N TYR A 310 -3.49 -22.00 21.56
CA TYR A 310 -3.13 -20.78 22.29
C TYR A 310 -3.96 -19.61 21.75
N THR A 311 -4.36 -18.72 22.64
CA THR A 311 -5.02 -17.45 22.35
C THR A 311 -4.05 -16.32 22.67
N LEU A 312 -3.84 -15.41 21.71
CA LEU A 312 -2.89 -14.30 21.82
C LEU A 312 -3.56 -13.01 21.37
N THR A 313 -3.39 -11.93 22.12
CA THR A 313 -3.86 -10.58 21.75
C THR A 313 -2.69 -9.71 21.35
N ALA A 314 -2.74 -9.08 20.18
CA ALA A 314 -1.74 -8.12 19.73
C ALA A 314 -1.74 -6.87 20.63
N THR A 315 -0.56 -6.36 20.97
CA THR A 315 -0.38 -5.26 21.94
C THR A 315 0.45 -4.09 21.40
N SER A 316 1.20 -4.31 20.33
CA SER A 316 1.97 -3.28 19.61
C SER A 316 2.16 -3.70 18.15
N PRO A 317 2.34 -2.75 17.21
CA PRO A 317 2.69 -3.11 15.84
C PRO A 317 4.10 -3.73 15.77
N GLY A 318 4.36 -4.50 14.72
CA GLY A 318 5.64 -5.16 14.46
C GLY A 318 5.47 -6.51 13.76
N THR A 319 6.58 -7.24 13.59
CA THR A 319 6.56 -8.62 13.06
C THR A 319 7.19 -9.59 14.06
N THR A 320 6.68 -10.82 14.10
CA THR A 320 7.23 -11.90 14.93
C THR A 320 7.00 -13.27 14.27
N THR A 321 7.72 -14.27 14.73
CA THR A 321 7.39 -15.68 14.53
C THR A 321 7.11 -16.32 15.89
N LEU A 322 6.11 -17.19 15.98
CA LEU A 322 5.85 -17.97 17.18
C LEU A 322 6.68 -19.26 17.11
N GLN A 323 7.44 -19.55 18.16
CA GLN A 323 8.14 -20.83 18.34
C GLN A 323 7.44 -21.63 19.43
N ALA A 324 6.98 -22.83 19.09
CA ALA A 324 6.56 -23.82 20.06
C ALA A 324 7.76 -24.68 20.47
N ARG A 325 7.91 -24.97 21.76
CA ARG A 325 8.94 -25.87 22.28
C ARG A 325 8.29 -26.92 23.17
N ALA A 326 8.37 -28.17 22.74
CA ALA A 326 7.98 -29.31 23.56
C ALA A 326 9.22 -29.85 24.30
N TYR A 327 9.08 -30.10 25.60
CA TYR A 327 10.05 -30.80 26.41
C TYR A 327 9.48 -32.14 26.84
N GLY A 328 10.27 -33.19 26.67
CA GLY A 328 9.84 -34.56 26.88
C GLY A 328 10.99 -35.54 27.05
N GLU A 329 10.63 -36.75 27.45
CA GLU A 329 11.58 -37.84 27.67
C GLU A 329 11.59 -38.74 26.43
N ARG A 330 12.70 -38.75 25.68
CA ARG A 330 12.90 -39.67 24.57
C ARG A 330 13.35 -41.03 25.10
N TYR A 331 12.53 -42.06 24.93
CA TYR A 331 12.91 -43.46 25.18
C TYR A 331 13.31 -44.14 23.87
N CYS A 332 14.61 -44.40 23.70
CA CYS A 332 15.17 -45.21 22.62
C CYS A 332 16.22 -46.14 23.21
N ASP A 333 16.40 -47.34 22.65
CA ASP A 333 17.48 -48.26 23.03
C ASP A 333 17.62 -48.51 24.53
N ASP A 334 16.46 -48.63 25.18
CA ASP A 334 16.29 -48.90 26.61
C ASP A 334 16.94 -47.86 27.53
N PHE A 335 17.11 -46.65 27.01
CA PHE A 335 17.61 -45.48 27.72
C PHE A 335 16.68 -44.27 27.57
N TRP A 336 16.46 -43.56 28.68
CA TRP A 336 15.70 -42.31 28.74
C TRP A 336 16.65 -41.12 28.60
N GLN A 337 16.38 -40.24 27.64
CA GLN A 337 17.11 -38.98 27.46
C GLN A 337 16.15 -37.81 27.37
N TRP A 338 16.47 -36.73 28.08
CA TRP A 338 15.75 -35.46 27.95
C TRP A 338 15.98 -34.87 26.57
N THR A 339 14.94 -34.38 25.92
CA THR A 339 15.03 -33.79 24.58
C THR A 339 14.02 -32.66 24.42
N TYR A 340 14.49 -31.57 23.82
CA TYR A 340 13.62 -30.50 23.32
C TYR A 340 13.40 -30.69 21.82
N VAL A 341 12.16 -30.47 21.39
CA VAL A 341 11.78 -30.36 19.98
C VAL A 341 11.14 -28.99 19.79
N SER A 342 11.25 -28.40 18.60
CA SER A 342 10.64 -27.10 18.31
C SER A 342 10.01 -27.05 16.93
N GLY A 343 8.95 -26.24 16.83
CA GLY A 343 8.28 -25.86 15.61
C GLY A 343 8.10 -24.34 15.56
N PHE A 344 7.88 -23.80 14.36
CA PHE A 344 7.74 -22.36 14.14
C PHE A 344 6.47 -22.09 13.31
N SER A 345 5.84 -20.94 13.53
CA SER A 345 4.79 -20.43 12.65
C SER A 345 5.37 -19.77 11.40
N GLU A 346 4.50 -19.34 10.49
CA GLU A 346 4.83 -18.28 9.53
C GLU A 346 5.07 -16.94 10.27
N VAL A 347 5.53 -15.93 9.55
CA VAL A 347 5.67 -14.57 10.10
C VAL A 347 4.28 -13.97 10.33
N ILE A 348 4.07 -13.44 11.52
CA ILE A 348 2.86 -12.72 11.91
C ILE A 348 3.20 -11.24 12.01
N THR A 349 2.41 -10.40 11.33
CA THR A 349 2.52 -8.95 11.35
C THR A 349 1.37 -8.38 12.17
N SER A 350 1.67 -7.63 13.23
CA SER A 350 0.71 -6.72 13.83
C SER A 350 0.86 -5.33 13.22
N VAL A 351 -0.24 -4.76 12.75
CA VAL A 351 -0.32 -3.37 12.28
C VAL A 351 -1.25 -2.57 13.19
N VAL A 352 -1.04 -1.25 13.23
CA VAL A 352 -2.00 -0.35 13.90
C VAL A 352 -3.23 -0.28 13.00
N PRO A 353 -4.46 -0.37 13.53
CA PRO A 353 -5.64 -0.10 12.71
C PRO A 353 -5.56 1.34 12.19
N PRO A 354 -5.84 1.56 10.89
CA PRO A 354 -5.91 2.91 10.33
C PRO A 354 -6.79 3.80 11.20
N ALA A 355 -6.41 5.07 11.34
CA ALA A 355 -7.27 6.02 12.05
C ALA A 355 -8.61 6.16 11.32
N PRO A 356 -9.70 6.53 12.00
CA PRO A 356 -10.90 7.01 11.31
C PRO A 356 -10.49 8.21 10.44
N GLY A 357 -10.80 8.16 9.15
CA GLY A 357 -10.34 9.10 8.15
C GLY A 357 -8.99 8.78 7.47
N ASP A 358 -8.27 7.72 7.86
CA ASP A 358 -7.01 7.22 7.26
C ASP A 358 -7.34 6.18 6.18
N GLY A 359 -8.00 6.65 5.12
CA GLY A 359 -8.49 5.81 4.04
C GLY A 359 -7.39 5.11 3.25
N ASN A 360 -6.21 5.72 3.14
CA ASN A 360 -5.09 5.15 2.38
C ASN A 360 -4.19 4.21 3.24
N GLY A 361 -4.29 4.26 4.57
CA GLY A 361 -3.52 3.41 5.49
C GLY A 361 -2.08 3.85 5.75
N ASP A 362 -1.70 5.09 5.43
CA ASP A 362 -0.35 5.61 5.65
C ASP A 362 -0.12 6.09 7.09
N GLY A 363 -1.18 6.21 7.90
CA GLY A 363 -1.15 6.59 9.31
C GLY A 363 -1.39 8.08 9.56
N ALA A 364 -1.63 8.88 8.53
CA ALA A 364 -2.14 10.24 8.61
C ALA A 364 -3.66 10.30 8.39
N VAL A 365 -4.22 11.52 8.47
CA VAL A 365 -5.58 11.84 8.02
C VAL A 365 -5.46 13.14 7.25
N ASP A 366 -5.32 13.05 5.93
CA ASP A 366 -5.10 14.18 5.02
C ASP A 366 -5.89 14.05 3.69
N ALA A 367 -5.56 14.89 2.71
CA ALA A 367 -6.28 14.94 1.43
C ALA A 367 -6.15 13.64 0.60
N GLY A 368 -5.10 12.83 0.83
CA GLY A 368 -4.93 11.52 0.20
C GLY A 368 -6.08 10.58 0.56
N ASP A 369 -6.53 10.59 1.80
CA ASP A 369 -7.57 9.71 2.31
C ASP A 369 -8.93 9.98 1.72
N LEU A 370 -9.26 11.26 1.48
CA LEU A 370 -10.49 11.60 0.78
C LEU A 370 -10.52 11.01 -0.63
N SER A 371 -9.37 10.96 -1.31
CA SER A 371 -9.28 10.31 -2.63
C SER A 371 -9.34 8.78 -2.52
N ALA A 372 -8.74 8.18 -1.49
CA ALA A 372 -8.83 6.74 -1.22
C ALA A 372 -10.27 6.29 -0.98
N CYS A 373 -11.03 7.01 -0.15
CA CYS A 373 -12.42 6.65 0.16
C CYS A 373 -13.39 6.92 -0.99
N ILE A 374 -13.08 7.83 -1.92
CA ILE A 374 -13.82 7.95 -3.18
C ILE A 374 -13.52 6.76 -4.10
N LEU A 375 -12.29 6.24 -4.14
CA LEU A 375 -11.95 5.06 -4.94
C LEU A 375 -12.62 3.80 -4.40
N GLU A 376 -12.49 3.56 -3.09
CA GLU A 376 -13.15 2.52 -2.30
C GLU A 376 -14.67 2.46 -2.59
N LEU A 377 -15.37 3.57 -2.45
CA LEU A 377 -16.83 3.64 -2.62
C LEU A 377 -17.33 3.27 -4.04
N PHE A 378 -16.47 3.33 -5.06
CA PHE A 378 -16.81 2.98 -6.45
C PHE A 378 -16.13 1.71 -6.97
N ASP A 379 -15.41 1.00 -6.11
CA ASP A 379 -14.54 -0.11 -6.49
C ASP A 379 -15.33 -1.39 -6.87
N GLY A 380 -16.53 -1.53 -6.30
CA GLY A 380 -17.57 -2.49 -6.66
C GLY A 380 -17.68 -3.78 -5.84
N ASP A 381 -17.04 -3.90 -4.67
CA ASP A 381 -17.27 -5.05 -3.78
C ASP A 381 -18.46 -4.92 -2.81
N GLY A 382 -18.77 -3.70 -2.37
CA GLY A 382 -19.84 -3.44 -1.41
C GLY A 382 -19.82 -2.03 -0.86
N ALA A 383 -20.24 -1.92 0.40
CA ALA A 383 -20.17 -0.70 1.19
C ALA A 383 -19.99 -1.00 2.69
N ALA A 384 -19.82 -2.28 3.08
CA ALA A 384 -19.57 -2.61 4.47
C ALA A 384 -18.06 -2.57 4.74
N VAL A 385 -17.65 -2.18 5.95
CA VAL A 385 -16.23 -2.16 6.36
C VAL A 385 -15.55 -3.54 6.30
N ALA A 386 -16.33 -4.62 6.22
CA ALA A 386 -15.82 -5.96 6.02
C ALA A 386 -15.36 -6.24 4.56
N ASP A 387 -15.78 -5.42 3.60
CA ASP A 387 -15.56 -5.64 2.18
C ASP A 387 -14.21 -5.04 1.71
N VAL A 388 -13.77 -3.91 2.29
CA VAL A 388 -12.60 -3.02 1.95
C VAL A 388 -11.26 -3.61 1.50
N ALA A 389 -11.06 -4.91 1.67
CA ALA A 389 -9.89 -5.62 1.16
C ALA A 389 -10.12 -6.18 -0.26
N GLY A 390 -11.25 -5.84 -0.91
CA GLY A 390 -11.73 -6.45 -2.14
C GLY A 390 -11.53 -5.63 -3.41
N GLY A 391 -12.66 -5.30 -4.03
CA GLY A 391 -12.95 -5.05 -5.45
C GLY A 391 -11.78 -4.72 -6.39
N THR A 392 -11.65 -3.44 -6.74
CA THR A 392 -10.66 -2.88 -7.66
C THR A 392 -9.71 -1.87 -7.00
N TYR A 393 -10.02 -1.41 -5.78
CA TYR A 393 -9.15 -0.60 -4.94
C TYR A 393 -9.12 -1.22 -3.55
N ALA A 394 -7.99 -1.79 -3.15
CA ALA A 394 -7.82 -2.31 -1.79
C ALA A 394 -7.59 -1.13 -0.83
N GLY A 395 -8.68 -0.53 -0.35
CA GLY A 395 -8.66 0.53 0.65
C GLY A 395 -8.44 -0.02 2.06
N THR A 396 -8.87 0.75 3.05
CA THR A 396 -8.73 0.35 4.45
C THR A 396 -9.96 0.67 5.28
N THR A 397 -10.04 0.07 6.47
CA THR A 397 -11.10 0.36 7.45
C THR A 397 -11.10 1.81 7.93
N GLY A 398 -10.06 2.61 7.64
CA GLY A 398 -10.05 4.04 7.94
C GLY A 398 -11.05 4.86 7.11
N CYS A 399 -11.56 4.30 6.00
CA CYS A 399 -12.64 4.93 5.24
C CYS A 399 -14.02 4.92 5.93
N ASP A 400 -14.23 4.12 6.97
CA ASP A 400 -15.34 4.33 7.91
C ASP A 400 -14.93 5.37 8.96
N ALA A 401 -14.83 6.60 8.46
CA ALA A 401 -14.42 7.75 9.25
C ALA A 401 -15.45 8.05 10.35
N ASN A 402 -16.74 7.79 10.10
CA ASN A 402 -17.83 8.11 11.02
C ASN A 402 -18.14 6.98 12.04
N GLN A 403 -17.59 5.78 11.82
CA GLN A 403 -17.68 4.58 12.67
C GLN A 403 -19.09 3.96 12.76
N ASP A 404 -19.85 3.95 11.66
CA ASP A 404 -21.14 3.27 11.58
C ASP A 404 -21.10 1.89 10.88
N ASN A 405 -19.92 1.48 10.40
CA ASN A 405 -19.61 0.24 9.67
C ASN A 405 -20.12 0.20 8.21
N ILE A 406 -20.55 1.33 7.65
CA ILE A 406 -20.88 1.51 6.25
C ILE A 406 -19.99 2.63 5.70
N ILE A 407 -19.29 2.37 4.59
CA ILE A 407 -18.52 3.39 3.88
C ILE A 407 -19.46 4.07 2.89
N ASP A 408 -19.84 5.30 3.18
CA ASP A 408 -20.76 6.06 2.35
C ASP A 408 -20.42 7.56 2.25
N ALA A 409 -21.28 8.38 1.64
CA ALA A 409 -21.03 9.82 1.52
C ALA A 409 -20.94 10.55 2.89
N GLY A 410 -21.43 9.95 3.98
CA GLY A 410 -21.16 10.35 5.36
C GLY A 410 -19.67 10.47 5.61
N ASP A 411 -18.92 9.42 5.31
CA ASP A 411 -17.47 9.36 5.52
C ASP A 411 -16.71 10.39 4.71
N LEU A 412 -17.13 10.67 3.46
CA LEU A 412 -16.51 11.74 2.66
C LEU A 412 -16.62 13.11 3.35
N SER A 413 -17.74 13.40 4.01
CA SER A 413 -17.90 14.62 4.82
C SER A 413 -17.21 14.52 6.20
N CYS A 414 -17.13 13.31 6.78
CA CYS A 414 -16.46 13.04 8.04
C CYS A 414 -14.94 13.19 7.94
N THR A 415 -14.31 12.57 6.93
CA THR A 415 -12.88 12.69 6.61
C THR A 415 -12.47 14.15 6.46
N VAL A 416 -13.24 14.98 5.73
CA VAL A 416 -12.96 16.43 5.66
C VAL A 416 -13.05 17.11 7.03
N LEU A 417 -14.03 16.77 7.88
CA LEU A 417 -14.09 17.30 9.25
C LEU A 417 -12.86 16.90 10.07
N LEU A 418 -12.40 15.66 9.94
CA LEU A 418 -11.22 15.16 10.64
C LEU A 418 -9.94 15.88 10.18
N ILE A 419 -9.76 16.09 8.88
CA ILE A 419 -8.63 16.84 8.28
C ILE A 419 -8.58 18.29 8.80
N PHE A 420 -9.70 19.03 8.73
CA PHE A 420 -9.70 20.49 8.94
C PHE A 420 -10.14 20.94 10.34
N ALA A 421 -10.86 20.12 11.09
CA ALA A 421 -11.35 20.44 12.44
C ALA A 421 -10.92 19.43 13.52
N GLY A 422 -10.26 18.32 13.14
CA GLY A 422 -9.60 17.38 14.05
C GLY A 422 -10.46 16.19 14.47
N ALA A 423 -9.84 15.25 15.20
CA ALA A 423 -10.37 13.91 15.49
C ALA A 423 -11.77 13.86 16.17
N ASP A 424 -12.16 14.89 16.92
CA ASP A 424 -13.46 14.99 17.59
C ASP A 424 -14.53 15.76 16.79
N ALA A 425 -14.21 16.23 15.57
CA ALA A 425 -15.09 17.10 14.79
C ALA A 425 -16.21 16.37 14.06
N CYS A 426 -16.02 15.10 13.75
CA CYS A 426 -17.04 14.27 13.12
C CYS A 426 -18.10 13.84 14.16
N GLY A 427 -19.35 14.11 13.83
CA GLY A 427 -20.51 13.70 14.62
C GLY A 427 -20.77 12.22 14.44
N ARG A 428 -20.80 11.49 15.57
CA ARG A 428 -21.22 10.10 15.62
C ARG A 428 -22.57 9.88 14.93
N PRO A 429 -22.81 8.67 14.37
CA PRO A 429 -24.06 8.34 13.66
C PRO A 429 -25.28 8.79 14.45
N LEU A 430 -26.16 9.52 13.77
CA LEU A 430 -27.40 10.02 14.36
C LEU A 430 -28.24 8.82 14.81
N SER A 431 -28.55 8.76 16.10
CA SER A 431 -29.54 7.78 16.59
C SER A 431 -30.82 7.94 15.80
N ALA A 432 -31.34 6.86 15.21
CA ALA A 432 -32.47 6.89 14.29
C ALA A 432 -33.70 7.58 14.91
N VAL A 433 -33.85 8.88 14.61
CA VAL A 433 -35.07 9.65 14.85
C VAL A 433 -36.01 9.37 13.68
N ASP A 434 -37.32 9.46 13.93
CA ASP A 434 -38.38 9.39 12.92
C ASP A 434 -38.42 10.67 12.04
N THR A 435 -37.26 11.04 11.48
CA THR A 435 -37.09 12.09 10.49
C THR A 435 -37.47 11.56 9.11
N PRO A 436 -38.18 12.33 8.27
CA PRO A 436 -38.45 11.93 6.90
C PRO A 436 -37.14 11.65 6.16
N LEU A 437 -37.11 10.60 5.35
CA LEU A 437 -35.94 10.29 4.51
C LEU A 437 -35.66 11.46 3.56
N ALA A 438 -34.39 11.73 3.25
CA ALA A 438 -34.05 12.54 2.07
C ALA A 438 -34.50 11.79 0.79
N HIS A 439 -34.67 12.49 -0.32
CA HIS A 439 -34.99 11.90 -1.62
C HIS A 439 -33.91 12.24 -2.65
N LEU A 440 -33.40 11.24 -3.36
CA LEU A 440 -32.55 11.42 -4.54
C LEU A 440 -33.21 10.72 -5.73
N ARG A 441 -33.31 11.40 -6.87
CA ARG A 441 -34.01 10.88 -8.06
C ARG A 441 -33.33 11.30 -9.36
N VAL A 442 -33.42 10.43 -10.37
CA VAL A 442 -33.21 10.79 -11.77
C VAL A 442 -34.46 11.52 -12.26
N GLY A 443 -34.34 12.81 -12.56
CA GLY A 443 -35.43 13.66 -13.01
C GLY A 443 -35.73 13.51 -14.51
N GLU A 444 -36.90 14.02 -14.94
CA GLU A 444 -37.33 13.92 -16.33
C GLU A 444 -36.34 14.57 -17.31
N ALA A 445 -36.05 13.89 -18.40
CA ALA A 445 -35.15 14.39 -19.44
C ALA A 445 -35.76 15.56 -20.20
N VAL A 446 -35.02 16.66 -20.29
CA VAL A 446 -35.35 17.82 -21.12
C VAL A 446 -34.65 17.66 -22.47
N SER A 447 -35.41 17.46 -23.54
CA SER A 447 -34.87 17.42 -24.90
C SER A 447 -34.34 18.79 -25.31
N GLY A 448 -33.03 18.86 -25.57
CA GLY A 448 -32.35 20.01 -26.13
C GLY A 448 -32.52 20.12 -27.65
N GLN A 449 -31.74 21.00 -28.27
CA GLN A 449 -31.58 21.00 -29.72
C GLN A 449 -30.71 19.81 -30.14
N ASN A 450 -30.63 19.52 -31.44
CA ASN A 450 -29.77 18.47 -32.00
C ASN A 450 -30.01 17.02 -31.50
N GLY A 451 -31.04 16.76 -30.68
CA GLY A 451 -31.22 15.45 -30.05
C GLY A 451 -30.30 15.23 -28.85
N GLU A 452 -29.79 16.28 -28.23
CA GLU A 452 -29.27 16.20 -26.85
C GLU A 452 -30.46 16.05 -25.88
N HIS A 453 -30.26 15.33 -24.79
CA HIS A 453 -31.18 15.26 -23.66
C HIS A 453 -30.42 15.61 -22.39
N VAL A 454 -30.94 16.57 -21.63
CA VAL A 454 -30.39 16.97 -20.33
C VAL A 454 -31.19 16.26 -19.24
N VAL A 455 -30.51 15.42 -18.44
CA VAL A 455 -31.11 14.61 -17.38
C VAL A 455 -30.62 15.14 -16.02
N PRO A 456 -31.47 15.83 -15.24
CA PRO A 456 -31.08 16.36 -13.94
C PRO A 456 -31.15 15.27 -12.85
N ILE A 457 -30.12 15.15 -12.03
CA ILE A 457 -30.16 14.41 -10.78
C ILE A 457 -30.55 15.38 -9.68
N THR A 458 -31.62 15.08 -8.95
CA THR A 458 -32.21 16.05 -8.01
C THR A 458 -32.33 15.51 -6.60
N LEU A 459 -32.03 16.38 -5.63
CA LEU A 459 -32.13 16.19 -4.19
C LEU A 459 -33.37 16.90 -3.65
N SER A 460 -34.07 16.26 -2.73
CA SER A 460 -34.86 16.93 -1.71
C SER A 460 -34.40 16.46 -0.34
N SER A 461 -33.74 17.34 0.40
CA SER A 461 -33.16 17.05 1.71
C SER A 461 -34.19 16.71 2.77
N ASN A 462 -35.46 17.12 2.58
CA ASN A 462 -36.54 17.01 3.56
C ASN A 462 -36.18 17.54 4.96
N GLY A 463 -35.27 18.53 5.02
CA GLY A 463 -34.80 19.16 6.25
C GLY A 463 -33.47 18.63 6.80
N HIS A 464 -32.87 17.61 6.17
CA HIS A 464 -31.52 17.17 6.50
C HIS A 464 -30.47 18.17 6.05
N ALA A 465 -29.47 18.43 6.90
CA ALA A 465 -28.33 19.25 6.55
C ALA A 465 -27.32 18.40 5.75
N VAL A 466 -27.60 18.13 4.47
CA VAL A 466 -26.75 17.32 3.57
C VAL A 466 -25.51 18.13 3.16
N ALA A 467 -24.29 17.59 3.27
CA ALA A 467 -23.05 18.24 2.84
C ALA A 467 -22.28 17.44 1.78
N ALA A 468 -22.56 16.14 1.66
CA ALA A 468 -21.95 15.25 0.67
C ALA A 468 -23.00 14.34 0.02
N ALA A 469 -22.70 13.88 -1.18
CA ALA A 469 -23.50 12.89 -1.91
C ALA A 469 -22.57 12.03 -2.77
N ALA A 470 -22.87 10.74 -2.88
CA ALA A 470 -22.14 9.86 -3.78
C ALA A 470 -23.08 8.82 -4.40
N PHE A 471 -22.91 8.54 -5.69
CA PHE A 471 -23.75 7.61 -6.45
C PHE A 471 -23.14 7.25 -7.81
N SER A 472 -23.43 6.05 -8.30
CA SER A 472 -23.19 5.68 -9.69
C SER A 472 -24.45 5.81 -10.55
N LEU A 473 -24.28 6.18 -11.82
CA LEU A 473 -25.35 6.23 -12.83
C LEU A 473 -25.04 5.25 -13.98
N GLN A 474 -26.03 4.44 -14.37
CA GLN A 474 -26.03 3.79 -15.67
C GLN A 474 -26.41 4.81 -16.72
N VAL A 475 -25.51 5.07 -17.68
CA VAL A 475 -25.71 6.05 -18.76
C VAL A 475 -25.48 5.44 -20.15
N GLY A 476 -24.71 4.35 -20.24
CA GLY A 476 -24.45 3.61 -21.49
C GLY A 476 -23.65 4.40 -22.54
N ASP A 477 -23.40 3.77 -23.69
CA ASP A 477 -22.46 4.25 -24.73
C ASP A 477 -22.86 5.58 -25.43
N ALA A 478 -23.95 6.21 -25.00
CA ALA A 478 -24.46 7.48 -25.53
C ALA A 478 -23.92 8.73 -24.79
N PHE A 479 -23.17 8.51 -23.70
CA PHE A 479 -22.45 9.53 -22.95
C PHE A 479 -21.07 9.76 -23.58
N ASP A 480 -20.68 11.02 -23.74
CA ASP A 480 -19.33 11.40 -24.15
C ASP A 480 -18.50 11.69 -22.89
N PRO A 481 -17.49 10.86 -22.56
CA PRO A 481 -16.67 11.03 -21.36
C PRO A 481 -15.49 12.00 -21.56
N THR A 482 -15.45 12.73 -22.68
CA THR A 482 -14.35 13.66 -22.98
C THR A 482 -14.35 14.84 -22.01
N ASP A 483 -13.24 15.01 -21.30
CA ASP A 483 -12.83 16.24 -20.64
C ASP A 483 -12.09 17.12 -21.68
N GLY A 484 -12.75 18.16 -22.15
CA GLY A 484 -12.27 19.01 -23.25
C GLY A 484 -11.52 20.26 -22.77
N ASP A 485 -11.77 20.73 -21.55
CA ASP A 485 -11.12 21.91 -20.96
C ASP A 485 -9.99 21.59 -19.96
N GLY A 486 -9.88 20.33 -19.54
CA GLY A 486 -8.83 19.78 -18.69
C GLY A 486 -9.09 19.96 -17.20
N ASP A 487 -10.33 20.17 -16.76
CA ASP A 487 -10.68 20.34 -15.35
C ASP A 487 -10.93 19.03 -14.58
N GLY A 488 -10.85 17.89 -15.25
CA GLY A 488 -10.99 16.55 -14.65
C GLY A 488 -12.41 16.00 -14.66
N LEU A 489 -13.37 16.73 -15.21
CA LEU A 489 -14.77 16.30 -15.38
C LEU A 489 -15.10 16.13 -16.87
N PRO A 490 -15.95 15.18 -17.27
CA PRO A 490 -16.45 15.13 -18.65
C PRO A 490 -17.29 16.38 -18.96
N ASP A 491 -17.08 16.98 -20.15
CA ASP A 491 -17.78 18.20 -20.61
C ASP A 491 -19.32 18.07 -20.54
N MET A 492 -19.83 16.84 -20.61
CA MET A 492 -21.26 16.50 -20.55
C MET A 492 -21.85 16.49 -19.13
N VAL A 493 -21.04 16.67 -18.09
CA VAL A 493 -21.49 16.78 -16.69
C VAL A 493 -21.53 18.25 -16.28
N HIS A 494 -22.69 18.71 -15.85
CA HIS A 494 -22.89 20.08 -15.41
C HIS A 494 -23.36 20.12 -13.96
N PHE A 495 -22.47 20.53 -13.06
CA PHE A 495 -22.87 20.96 -11.72
C PHE A 495 -23.49 22.37 -11.82
N PRO A 496 -24.58 22.67 -11.08
CA PRO A 496 -25.03 24.05 -10.91
C PRO A 496 -23.95 24.89 -10.22
N GLU A 497 -24.15 26.21 -10.10
CA GLU A 497 -23.34 27.05 -9.20
C GLU A 497 -23.52 26.62 -7.74
N LEU A 498 -22.77 25.59 -7.35
CA LEU A 498 -22.56 25.16 -5.98
C LEU A 498 -21.46 26.02 -5.34
N THR A 499 -21.30 25.89 -4.02
CA THR A 499 -20.33 26.66 -3.23
C THR A 499 -18.90 26.52 -3.76
N GLU A 500 -18.13 27.61 -3.79
CA GLU A 500 -16.73 27.62 -4.29
C GLU A 500 -15.79 26.64 -3.54
N ASP A 501 -16.19 26.16 -2.36
CA ASP A 501 -15.43 25.27 -1.47
C ASP A 501 -15.85 23.78 -1.55
N ALA A 502 -16.41 23.33 -2.66
CA ALA A 502 -16.83 21.93 -2.86
C ALA A 502 -15.91 21.16 -3.83
N LEU A 503 -15.60 19.91 -3.46
CA LEU A 503 -14.98 18.92 -4.33
C LEU A 503 -16.07 18.22 -5.15
N PHE A 504 -15.80 18.03 -6.43
CA PHE A 504 -16.61 17.24 -7.35
C PHE A 504 -15.71 16.24 -8.08
N THR A 505 -16.16 15.00 -8.18
CA THR A 505 -15.57 13.99 -9.06
C THR A 505 -16.67 13.40 -9.94
N ALA A 506 -16.34 13.12 -11.20
CA ALA A 506 -17.22 12.43 -12.14
C ALA A 506 -16.38 11.52 -13.02
N THR A 507 -16.27 10.24 -12.67
CA THR A 507 -15.39 9.27 -13.33
C THR A 507 -16.20 8.33 -14.22
N TRP A 508 -15.78 8.20 -15.48
CA TRP A 508 -16.44 7.32 -16.45
C TRP A 508 -15.85 5.90 -16.43
N GLN A 509 -16.70 4.91 -16.21
CA GLN A 509 -16.37 3.49 -16.22
C GLN A 509 -17.32 2.71 -17.15
N ALA A 510 -16.96 2.65 -18.44
CA ALA A 510 -17.52 1.70 -19.43
C ALA A 510 -19.06 1.52 -19.41
N GLY A 511 -19.81 2.63 -19.44
CA GLY A 511 -21.28 2.65 -19.39
C GLY A 511 -21.85 3.17 -18.06
N ARG A 512 -21.00 3.27 -17.02
CA ARG A 512 -21.29 3.81 -15.70
C ARG A 512 -20.59 5.15 -15.51
N LEU A 513 -21.27 6.12 -14.88
CA LEU A 513 -20.69 7.38 -14.43
C LEU A 513 -20.74 7.42 -12.90
N ASP A 514 -19.58 7.46 -12.27
CA ASP A 514 -19.42 7.48 -10.81
C ASP A 514 -19.23 8.91 -10.35
N VAL A 515 -20.05 9.38 -9.40
CA VAL A 515 -20.06 10.77 -8.96
C VAL A 515 -19.99 10.86 -7.44
N ALA A 516 -18.97 11.54 -6.93
CA ALA A 516 -18.93 12.00 -5.55
C ALA A 516 -18.86 13.53 -5.48
N MET A 517 -19.49 14.08 -4.45
CA MET A 517 -19.38 15.49 -4.09
C MET A 517 -19.33 15.64 -2.57
N THR A 518 -18.45 16.51 -2.08
CA THR A 518 -18.35 16.86 -0.65
C THR A 518 -17.84 18.29 -0.53
N GLN A 519 -18.16 18.97 0.57
CA GLN A 519 -17.54 20.25 0.87
C GLN A 519 -16.19 20.05 1.55
N LEU A 520 -15.23 20.93 1.24
CA LEU A 520 -13.85 20.86 1.73
C LEU A 520 -13.58 21.79 2.92
N THR A 521 -14.43 22.79 3.17
CA THR A 521 -14.18 23.82 4.20
C THR A 521 -15.28 23.83 5.27
N PRO A 522 -15.00 23.34 6.50
CA PRO A 522 -15.91 23.50 7.64
C PRO A 522 -16.02 24.97 8.10
N PRO A 523 -17.18 25.43 8.60
CA PRO A 523 -18.44 24.69 8.73
C PRO A 523 -19.16 24.54 7.39
N PHE A 524 -19.66 23.34 7.11
CA PHE A 524 -20.34 23.03 5.86
C PHE A 524 -21.68 23.77 5.71
N THR A 525 -21.94 24.26 4.50
CA THR A 525 -23.21 24.83 4.07
C THR A 525 -24.05 23.73 3.41
N PRO A 526 -25.27 23.44 3.88
CA PRO A 526 -26.07 22.37 3.28
C PRO A 526 -26.26 22.50 1.76
N LEU A 527 -26.16 21.39 1.03
CA LEU A 527 -26.52 21.29 -0.38
C LEU A 527 -27.99 21.68 -0.56
N PRO A 528 -28.32 22.54 -1.55
CA PRO A 528 -29.68 23.01 -1.75
C PRO A 528 -30.59 21.91 -2.34
N ASP A 529 -31.87 21.93 -1.95
CA ASP A 529 -32.93 21.20 -2.66
C ASP A 529 -33.01 21.69 -4.12
N GLY A 530 -33.06 20.77 -5.08
CA GLY A 530 -32.99 21.08 -6.50
C GLY A 530 -32.16 20.08 -7.28
N ALA A 531 -31.56 20.52 -8.40
CA ALA A 531 -30.58 19.71 -9.12
C ALA A 531 -29.22 19.76 -8.41
N LEU A 532 -28.60 18.60 -8.18
CA LEU A 532 -27.20 18.49 -7.74
C LEU A 532 -26.24 18.50 -8.93
N LEU A 533 -26.66 17.88 -10.03
CA LEU A 533 -26.00 17.92 -11.34
C LEU A 533 -27.02 17.68 -12.44
N ALA A 534 -26.64 17.98 -13.67
CA ALA A 534 -27.31 17.49 -14.87
C ALA A 534 -26.28 16.83 -15.79
N ILE A 535 -26.64 15.70 -16.39
CA ILE A 535 -25.86 15.09 -17.46
C ILE A 535 -26.51 15.35 -18.81
N THR A 536 -25.70 15.67 -19.81
CA THR A 536 -26.11 15.78 -21.21
C THR A 536 -25.78 14.47 -21.92
N VAL A 537 -26.74 13.90 -22.64
CA VAL A 537 -26.58 12.64 -23.38
C VAL A 537 -27.21 12.74 -24.76
N LEU A 538 -26.55 12.16 -25.76
CA LEU A 538 -27.01 12.20 -27.14
C LEU A 538 -28.14 11.17 -27.37
N SER A 539 -29.15 11.49 -28.18
CA SER A 539 -30.35 10.65 -28.34
C SER A 539 -30.01 9.29 -28.98
N GLN A 540 -29.78 8.31 -28.14
CA GLN A 540 -29.73 6.90 -28.46
C GLN A 540 -30.72 6.17 -27.55
N ASN A 541 -31.08 4.94 -27.93
CA ASN A 541 -32.03 4.09 -27.23
C ASN A 541 -31.46 3.62 -25.87
N THR A 542 -31.41 4.55 -24.93
CA THR A 542 -30.62 4.51 -23.70
C THR A 542 -31.52 4.76 -22.50
N THR A 543 -31.12 4.26 -21.34
CA THR A 543 -31.81 4.50 -20.08
C THR A 543 -30.83 5.09 -19.09
N VAL A 544 -31.19 6.23 -18.48
CA VAL A 544 -30.47 6.77 -17.32
C VAL A 544 -31.16 6.27 -16.05
N ALA A 545 -30.37 5.70 -15.14
CA ALA A 545 -30.81 5.17 -13.84
C ALA A 545 -29.64 5.16 -12.84
N PHE A 546 -29.92 5.08 -11.54
CA PHE A 546 -28.86 4.75 -10.58
C PHE A 546 -28.36 3.32 -10.79
N ASP A 547 -27.04 3.14 -10.72
CA ASP A 547 -26.40 1.83 -10.76
C ASP A 547 -26.37 1.22 -9.34
N PRO A 548 -26.73 -0.07 -9.15
CA PRO A 548 -26.67 -0.71 -7.84
C PRO A 548 -25.25 -1.02 -7.34
N VAL A 549 -24.20 -0.88 -8.15
CA VAL A 549 -22.82 -1.20 -7.72
C VAL A 549 -22.32 -0.28 -6.60
N ALA A 550 -22.52 1.04 -6.74
CA ALA A 550 -22.36 1.99 -5.64
C ALA A 550 -23.73 2.62 -5.34
N PRO A 551 -24.49 2.08 -4.36
CA PRO A 551 -25.83 2.56 -4.07
C PRO A 551 -25.77 4.03 -3.63
N PRO A 552 -26.70 4.89 -4.07
CA PRO A 552 -26.67 6.29 -3.70
C PRO A 552 -26.69 6.50 -2.19
N SER A 553 -25.85 7.41 -1.71
CA SER A 553 -25.70 7.78 -0.30
C SER A 553 -25.54 9.29 -0.14
N LEU A 554 -25.80 9.78 1.08
CA LEU A 554 -25.73 11.20 1.43
C LEU A 554 -25.04 11.37 2.79
N GLY A 555 -24.11 12.31 2.89
CA GLY A 555 -23.44 12.69 4.14
C GLY A 555 -23.98 14.01 4.69
N SER A 556 -24.05 14.14 6.01
CA SER A 556 -24.52 15.37 6.68
C SER A 556 -23.42 16.40 6.91
N THR A 557 -23.80 17.63 7.28
CA THR A 557 -22.85 18.69 7.70
C THR A 557 -22.03 18.32 8.94
N THR A 558 -22.31 17.18 9.58
CA THR A 558 -21.59 16.64 10.74
C THR A 558 -20.88 15.32 10.44
N GLY A 559 -20.79 14.85 9.19
CA GLY A 559 -20.09 13.59 8.87
C GLY A 559 -20.89 12.30 9.09
N ALA A 560 -22.09 12.38 9.67
CA ALA A 560 -22.99 11.22 9.79
C ALA A 560 -23.79 10.99 8.50
N SER A 561 -24.01 9.73 8.15
CA SER A 561 -24.81 9.30 6.99
C SER A 561 -26.30 9.69 7.14
N VAL A 562 -26.91 10.10 6.03
CA VAL A 562 -28.27 10.65 5.97
C VAL A 562 -29.24 9.61 5.40
N PRO A 563 -30.30 9.21 6.14
CA PRO A 563 -31.29 8.25 5.65
C PRO A 563 -31.94 8.68 4.32
N LEU A 564 -31.78 7.85 3.29
CA LEU A 564 -32.13 8.17 1.91
C LEU A 564 -33.22 7.25 1.35
N TYR A 565 -34.17 7.85 0.63
CA TYR A 565 -35.03 7.18 -0.33
C TYR A 565 -34.53 7.46 -1.76
N VAL A 566 -34.12 6.42 -2.48
CA VAL A 566 -33.75 6.50 -3.89
C VAL A 566 -34.98 6.23 -4.73
N GLU A 567 -35.41 7.20 -5.54
CA GLU A 567 -36.45 6.96 -6.53
C GLU A 567 -35.85 6.16 -7.68
N THR A 568 -36.27 4.89 -7.83
CA THR A 568 -35.78 3.97 -8.86
C THR A 568 -36.35 4.29 -10.26
N SER A 569 -36.65 5.56 -10.53
CA SER A 569 -37.12 6.04 -11.82
C SER A 569 -36.06 5.77 -12.89
N ARG A 570 -36.50 5.22 -14.01
CA ARG A 570 -35.66 4.97 -15.18
C ARG A 570 -36.09 5.92 -16.29
N VAL A 571 -35.18 6.77 -16.73
CA VAL A 571 -35.46 7.76 -17.77
C VAL A 571 -35.05 7.18 -19.10
N PHE A 572 -36.04 6.71 -19.87
CA PHE A 572 -35.83 6.20 -21.22
C PHE A 572 -35.74 7.35 -22.22
N LEU A 573 -34.68 7.34 -23.03
CA LEU A 573 -34.41 8.35 -24.04
C LEU A 573 -34.73 7.75 -25.42
N PRO A 574 -35.80 8.22 -26.10
CA PRO A 574 -36.13 7.74 -27.42
C PRO A 574 -35.18 8.31 -28.47
N THR A 575 -34.78 7.49 -29.45
CA THR A 575 -34.04 7.97 -30.62
C THR A 575 -34.84 9.03 -31.36
N VAL A 576 -34.30 10.24 -31.48
CA VAL A 576 -34.90 11.31 -32.29
C VAL A 576 -34.54 11.06 -33.75
N LEU A 577 -35.51 10.59 -34.54
CA LEU A 577 -35.39 10.52 -36.00
C LEU A 577 -35.30 11.96 -36.55
N ARG A 578 -34.12 12.33 -37.08
CA ARG A 578 -33.89 13.59 -37.80
C ARG A 578 -34.35 13.52 -39.26
#